data_AF-Q57745-F1
#
_entry.id   AF-Q57745-F1
#
_cell.length_a   1.000
_cell.length_b   1.000
_cell.length_c   1.000
_cell.angle_alpha   90.00
_cell.angle_beta   90.00
_cell.angle_gamma   90.00
#
_symmetry.space_group_name_H-M   'P 1'
#
loop_
_entity.id
_entity.type
_entity.pdbx_description
1 polymer ?
#
loop_
_entity_poly.entity_id
_entity_poly.type
_entity_poly.pdbx_seq_one_letter_code
_entity_poly.pdbx_strand_id
1 'polypeptide(L)'
;MMKYRQKDDKMNFENENALFKKALEEKEKGNYDDAIYYLDWASLIAFAKGNLQKIKEIEKILSELVEKTDYLSLYASFFIKITNSILKKEKLPNNIIDEFFEAIEGIEEKDKEFKFVVMALKRIVNYMEPMNQKVPEWIYEWIEDKEEMIKEVEKFNPEKDKVLIQSKDFKKGFVTGTFIGGELDKSKMKIVERAKMMFGIIEVDGAVIEIPLMAMNFTGGIFRAKGVKNEEHLNKIIKTIEDLMIDSYFY
;
A
#
# COMPACT_ATOMS: atom_id res chain seq x y z
N MET A 1 -19.57 9.28 8.38
CA MET A 1 -19.39 8.28 7.31
C MET A 1 -18.32 8.85 6.38
N MET A 2 -17.11 8.31 6.43
CA MET A 2 -15.91 8.82 5.74
C MET A 2 -16.13 8.74 4.22
N LYS A 3 -15.92 9.83 3.49
CA LYS A 3 -15.89 9.81 2.01
C LYS A 3 -14.44 9.67 1.57
N TYR A 4 -13.98 8.45 1.34
CA TYR A 4 -12.77 8.24 0.54
C TYR A 4 -13.07 8.75 -0.87
N ARG A 5 -12.40 9.85 -1.30
CA ARG A 5 -12.57 10.39 -2.66
C ARG A 5 -11.85 9.47 -3.65
N GLN A 6 -12.50 9.16 -4.77
CA GLN A 6 -11.86 8.47 -5.89
C GLN A 6 -10.70 9.30 -6.42
N LYS A 7 -9.57 8.63 -6.72
CA LYS A 7 -8.40 9.26 -7.36
C LYS A 7 -8.83 9.87 -8.70
N ASP A 8 -8.26 11.04 -9.02
CA ASP A 8 -8.36 11.57 -10.39
C ASP A 8 -7.38 10.77 -11.26
N ASP A 9 -7.91 9.86 -12.09
CA ASP A 9 -7.13 8.99 -12.98
C ASP A 9 -6.18 9.77 -13.92
N LYS A 10 -6.39 11.08 -14.11
CA LYS A 10 -5.54 11.93 -14.95
C LYS A 10 -4.38 12.59 -14.21
N MET A 11 -4.35 12.53 -12.88
CA MET A 11 -3.36 13.24 -12.08
C MET A 11 -2.11 12.38 -11.85
N ASN A 12 -0.93 12.97 -12.05
CA ASN A 12 0.33 12.30 -11.72
C ASN A 12 0.59 12.41 -10.21
N PHE A 13 0.24 11.35 -9.46
CA PHE A 13 0.49 11.23 -8.03
C PHE A 13 1.94 10.87 -7.66
N GLU A 14 2.91 11.07 -8.57
CA GLU A 14 4.34 10.92 -8.28
C GLU A 14 5.08 12.26 -8.15
N ASN A 15 4.43 13.38 -8.48
CA ASN A 15 5.04 14.70 -8.51
C ASN A 15 4.38 15.66 -7.52
N GLU A 16 5.07 15.95 -6.41
CA GLU A 16 4.60 16.86 -5.36
C GLU A 16 4.35 18.28 -5.87
N ASN A 17 5.09 18.75 -6.88
CA ASN A 17 4.89 20.09 -7.44
C ASN A 17 3.63 20.17 -8.32
N ALA A 18 3.32 19.10 -9.05
CA ALA A 18 2.09 19.04 -9.85
C ALA A 18 0.86 19.04 -8.93
N LEU A 19 0.89 18.22 -7.88
CA LEU A 19 -0.17 18.14 -6.86
C LEU A 19 -0.32 19.46 -6.10
N PHE A 20 0.80 20.08 -5.68
CA PHE A 20 0.77 21.38 -5.04
C PHE A 20 0.17 22.47 -5.93
N LYS A 21 0.55 22.51 -7.22
CA LYS A 21 -0.04 23.44 -8.19
C LYS A 21 -1.56 23.20 -8.32
N LYS A 22 -1.98 21.95 -8.45
CA LYS A 22 -3.40 21.59 -8.55
C LYS A 22 -4.17 21.99 -7.29
N ALA A 23 -3.57 21.84 -6.10
CA ALA A 23 -4.17 22.31 -4.86
C ALA A 23 -4.42 23.83 -4.87
N LEU A 24 -3.48 24.62 -5.40
CA LEU A 24 -3.66 26.07 -5.55
C LEU A 24 -4.78 26.40 -6.55
N GLU A 25 -4.84 25.70 -7.68
CA GLU A 25 -5.91 25.88 -8.68
C GLU A 25 -7.31 25.57 -8.10
N GLU A 26 -7.44 24.50 -7.30
CA GLU A 26 -8.71 24.16 -6.65
C GLU A 26 -9.07 25.13 -5.52
N LYS A 27 -8.08 25.60 -4.77
CA LYS A 27 -8.26 26.67 -3.78
C LYS A 27 -8.78 27.96 -4.41
N GLU A 28 -8.25 28.37 -5.57
CA GLU A 28 -8.69 29.56 -6.30
C GLU A 28 -10.14 29.44 -6.80
N LYS A 29 -10.59 28.22 -7.13
CA LYS A 29 -11.99 27.93 -7.50
C LYS A 29 -12.94 27.84 -6.31
N GLY A 30 -12.43 27.86 -5.07
CA GLY A 30 -13.21 27.64 -3.85
C GLY A 30 -13.46 26.16 -3.52
N ASN A 31 -12.84 25.23 -4.24
CA ASN A 31 -12.94 23.78 -3.99
C ASN A 31 -11.96 23.37 -2.88
N TYR A 32 -12.23 23.83 -1.65
CA TYR A 32 -11.28 23.70 -0.54
C TYR A 32 -10.98 22.26 -0.14
N ASP A 33 -11.98 21.38 -0.15
CA ASP A 33 -11.76 19.93 0.09
C ASP A 33 -10.79 19.32 -0.93
N ASP A 34 -10.93 19.66 -2.21
CA ASP A 34 -10.05 19.17 -3.27
C ASP A 34 -8.64 19.74 -3.10
N ALA A 35 -8.54 21.02 -2.74
CA ALA A 35 -7.26 21.63 -2.41
C ALA A 35 -6.56 20.85 -1.28
N ILE A 36 -7.27 20.53 -0.18
CA ILE A 36 -6.69 19.74 0.91
C ILE A 36 -6.30 18.33 0.46
N TYR A 37 -7.16 17.64 -0.30
CA TYR A 37 -6.85 16.32 -0.85
C TYR A 37 -5.53 16.30 -1.65
N TYR A 38 -5.31 17.30 -2.52
CA TYR A 38 -4.06 17.42 -3.27
C TYR A 38 -2.87 17.80 -2.38
N LEU A 39 -3.07 18.59 -1.33
CA LEU A 39 -2.02 18.90 -0.34
C LEU A 39 -1.63 17.66 0.47
N ASP A 40 -2.58 16.80 0.83
CA ASP A 40 -2.32 15.53 1.52
C ASP A 40 -1.37 14.65 0.70
N TRP A 41 -1.70 14.40 -0.57
CA TRP A 41 -0.82 13.65 -1.48
C TRP A 41 0.53 14.35 -1.71
N ALA A 42 0.53 15.66 -1.94
CA ALA A 42 1.77 16.42 -2.10
C ALA A 42 2.68 16.30 -0.87
N SER A 43 2.10 16.28 0.34
CA SER A 43 2.86 16.19 1.59
C SER A 43 3.53 14.83 1.77
N LEU A 44 2.84 13.73 1.45
CA LEU A 44 3.41 12.39 1.49
C LEU A 44 4.62 12.28 0.56
N ILE A 45 4.47 12.71 -0.69
CA ILE A 45 5.51 12.60 -1.71
C ILE A 45 6.69 13.54 -1.38
N ALA A 46 6.41 14.77 -0.97
CA ALA A 46 7.44 15.72 -0.56
C ALA A 46 8.24 15.18 0.63
N PHE A 47 7.58 14.64 1.65
CA PHE A 47 8.25 14.07 2.82
C PHE A 47 9.06 12.83 2.44
N ALA A 48 8.49 11.90 1.68
CA ALA A 48 9.19 10.71 1.17
C ALA A 48 10.50 11.09 0.44
N LYS A 49 10.42 12.09 -0.45
CA LYS A 49 11.58 12.64 -1.18
C LYS A 49 12.53 13.50 -0.34
N GLY A 50 12.19 13.79 0.91
CA GLY A 50 13.00 14.61 1.81
C GLY A 50 12.91 16.12 1.56
N ASN A 51 11.89 16.57 0.83
CA ASN A 51 11.65 17.96 0.52
C ASN A 51 10.91 18.66 1.68
N LEU A 52 11.60 18.84 2.80
CA LEU A 52 11.04 19.47 4.01
C LEU A 52 10.58 20.91 3.75
N GLN A 53 11.25 21.63 2.83
CA GLN A 53 10.86 22.98 2.44
C GLN A 53 9.47 22.99 1.80
N LYS A 54 9.15 22.01 0.95
CA LYS A 54 7.82 21.86 0.36
C LYS A 54 6.75 21.59 1.42
N ILE A 55 7.07 20.80 2.46
CA ILE A 55 6.14 20.62 3.60
C ILE A 55 5.82 21.95 4.28
N LYS A 56 6.81 22.84 4.45
CA LYS A 56 6.58 24.19 5.01
C LYS A 56 5.77 25.09 4.07
N GLU A 57 5.88 24.91 2.76
CA GLU A 57 4.98 25.58 1.81
C GLU A 57 3.55 25.07 1.92
N ILE A 58 3.37 23.75 2.05
CA ILE A 58 2.07 23.10 2.27
C ILE A 58 1.42 23.59 3.57
N GLU A 59 2.18 23.68 4.67
CA GLU A 59 1.69 24.19 5.96
C GLU A 59 1.09 25.59 5.85
N LYS A 60 1.73 26.49 5.09
CA LYS A 60 1.22 27.85 4.86
C LYS A 60 -0.14 27.81 4.17
N ILE A 61 -0.24 27.05 3.08
CA ILE A 61 -1.50 26.94 2.33
C ILE A 61 -2.58 26.27 3.17
N LEU A 62 -2.26 25.19 3.87
CA LEU A 62 -3.20 24.47 4.72
C LEU A 62 -3.76 25.38 5.83
N SER A 63 -2.91 26.20 6.45
CA SER A 63 -3.34 27.17 7.48
C SER A 63 -4.39 28.17 6.96
N GLU A 64 -4.36 28.51 5.68
CA GLU A 64 -5.35 29.38 5.04
C GLU A 64 -6.69 28.68 4.74
N LEU A 65 -6.75 27.35 4.84
CA LEU A 65 -7.91 26.51 4.55
C LEU A 65 -8.64 25.99 5.79
N VAL A 66 -8.02 26.02 6.97
CA VAL A 66 -8.53 25.42 8.23
C VAL A 66 -9.97 25.87 8.59
N GLU A 67 -10.36 27.08 8.23
CA GLU A 67 -11.70 27.64 8.53
C GLU A 67 -12.64 27.65 7.31
N LYS A 68 -12.22 27.06 6.19
CA LYS A 68 -12.94 27.09 4.92
C LYS A 68 -13.61 25.78 4.55
N THR A 69 -13.30 24.70 5.29
CA THR A 69 -13.82 23.36 5.06
C THR A 69 -13.73 22.54 6.35
N ASP A 70 -14.63 21.57 6.50
CA ASP A 70 -14.60 20.56 7.57
C ASP A 70 -13.69 19.36 7.22
N TYR A 71 -13.07 19.36 6.03
CA TYR A 71 -12.18 18.28 5.59
C TYR A 71 -10.87 18.30 6.39
N LEU A 72 -10.64 17.24 7.17
CA LEU A 72 -9.41 17.08 7.95
C LEU A 72 -8.29 16.55 7.06
N SER A 73 -7.22 17.33 6.92
CA SER A 73 -5.96 16.87 6.31
C SER A 73 -5.26 15.88 7.26
N LEU A 74 -5.27 14.59 6.92
CA LEU A 74 -4.58 13.58 7.72
C LEU A 74 -3.09 13.56 7.42
N TYR A 75 -2.75 13.49 6.12
CA TYR A 75 -1.36 13.28 5.69
C TYR A 75 -0.55 14.54 5.94
N ALA A 76 -1.02 15.70 5.46
CA ALA A 76 -0.24 16.93 5.57
C ALA A 76 -0.08 17.35 7.02
N SER A 77 -1.12 17.30 7.84
CA SER A 77 -1.02 17.60 9.28
C SER A 77 0.03 16.71 9.98
N PHE A 78 0.02 15.40 9.68
CA PHE A 78 0.99 14.45 10.22
C PHE A 78 2.42 14.76 9.76
N PHE A 79 2.66 14.96 8.46
CA PHE A 79 3.99 15.23 7.95
C PHE A 79 4.52 16.63 8.32
N ILE A 80 3.64 17.61 8.53
CA ILE A 80 3.98 18.92 9.09
C ILE A 80 4.48 18.76 10.53
N LYS A 81 3.75 18.01 11.37
CA LYS A 81 4.15 17.72 12.75
C LYS A 81 5.55 17.10 12.80
N ILE A 82 5.80 16.04 12.01
CA ILE A 82 7.13 15.40 11.96
C ILE A 82 8.19 16.37 11.45
N THR A 83 7.91 17.08 10.34
CA THR A 83 8.87 18.02 9.77
C THR A 83 9.28 19.08 10.78
N ASN A 84 8.33 19.60 11.56
CA ASN A 84 8.61 20.57 12.61
C ASN A 84 9.52 20.01 13.71
N SER A 85 9.32 18.76 14.14
CA SER A 85 10.23 18.10 15.09
C SER A 85 11.62 17.84 14.49
N ILE A 86 11.70 17.40 13.23
CA ILE A 86 12.97 17.18 12.51
C ILE A 86 13.78 18.47 12.42
N LEU A 87 13.15 19.57 12.01
CA LEU A 87 13.83 20.86 11.87
C LEU A 87 14.34 21.41 13.21
N LYS A 88 13.65 21.10 14.32
CA LYS A 88 14.06 21.45 15.68
C LYS A 88 15.06 20.45 16.30
N LYS A 89 15.37 19.35 15.62
CA LYS A 89 16.18 18.24 16.14
C LYS A 89 15.60 17.64 17.44
N GLU A 90 14.28 17.59 17.52
CA GLU A 90 13.55 17.01 18.64
C GLU A 90 13.27 15.53 18.41
N LYS A 91 13.14 14.76 19.50
CA LYS A 91 12.61 13.40 19.44
C LYS A 91 11.17 13.42 18.92
N LEU A 92 10.82 12.45 18.08
CA LEU A 92 9.45 12.24 17.64
C LEU A 92 8.60 11.67 18.80
N PRO A 93 7.26 11.82 18.78
CA PRO A 93 6.37 11.15 19.73
C PRO A 93 6.61 9.63 19.79
N ASN A 94 6.42 9.02 20.97
CA ASN A 94 6.66 7.58 21.15
C ASN A 94 5.72 6.69 20.32
N ASN A 95 4.51 7.17 20.02
CA ASN A 95 3.49 6.51 19.21
C ASN A 95 3.55 6.92 17.73
N ILE A 96 4.65 7.53 17.26
CA ILE A 96 4.72 8.09 15.89
C ILE A 96 4.52 7.03 14.79
N ILE A 97 4.90 5.79 15.06
CA ILE A 97 4.72 4.67 14.14
C ILE A 97 3.23 4.29 14.03
N ASP A 98 2.51 4.26 15.14
CA ASP A 98 1.06 3.98 15.13
C ASP A 98 0.31 5.12 14.44
N GLU A 99 0.65 6.38 14.78
CA GLU A 99 0.11 7.57 14.11
C GLU A 99 0.43 7.58 12.60
N PHE A 100 1.58 7.04 12.18
CA PHE A 100 1.90 6.92 10.76
C PHE A 100 0.88 6.02 10.05
N PHE A 101 0.62 4.82 10.58
CA PHE A 101 -0.31 3.89 9.97
C PHE A 101 -1.76 4.37 10.01
N GLU A 102 -2.15 5.08 11.08
CA GLU A 102 -3.44 5.78 11.13
C GLU A 102 -3.51 6.89 10.07
N ALA A 103 -2.44 7.68 9.94
CA ALA A 103 -2.41 8.79 8.99
C ALA A 103 -2.51 8.29 7.55
N ILE A 104 -1.82 7.21 7.17
CA ILE A 104 -1.82 6.66 5.80
C ILE A 104 -2.95 5.65 5.54
N GLU A 105 -3.91 5.51 6.47
CA GLU A 105 -5.03 4.58 6.31
C GLU A 105 -5.80 4.88 5.02
N GLY A 106 -6.03 3.86 4.20
CA GLY A 106 -6.73 3.95 2.91
C GLY A 106 -5.83 4.01 1.67
N ILE A 107 -4.50 4.06 1.81
CA ILE A 107 -3.60 3.84 0.67
C ILE A 107 -3.45 2.33 0.45
N GLU A 108 -3.86 1.84 -0.73
CA GLU A 108 -3.82 0.40 -1.02
C GLU A 108 -2.40 -0.05 -1.40
N GLU A 109 -1.96 -1.21 -0.90
CA GLU A 109 -0.59 -1.72 -1.12
C GLU A 109 -0.25 -1.98 -2.60
N LYS A 110 -1.26 -2.28 -3.42
CA LYS A 110 -1.10 -2.50 -4.87
C LYS A 110 -0.97 -1.19 -5.67
N ASP A 111 -1.23 -0.04 -5.05
CA ASP A 111 -1.15 1.25 -5.71
C ASP A 111 0.32 1.64 -5.95
N LYS A 112 0.62 2.21 -7.12
CA LYS A 112 1.99 2.66 -7.45
C LYS A 112 2.51 3.69 -6.45
N GLU A 113 1.61 4.47 -5.84
CA GLU A 113 1.96 5.48 -4.85
C GLU A 113 2.38 4.89 -3.49
N PHE A 114 2.08 3.61 -3.22
CA PHE A 114 2.44 2.96 -1.96
C PHE A 114 3.96 2.97 -1.71
N LYS A 115 4.78 3.06 -2.75
CA LYS A 115 6.24 3.28 -2.60
C LYS A 115 6.57 4.52 -1.77
N PHE A 116 5.78 5.60 -1.87
CA PHE A 116 6.01 6.80 -1.07
C PHE A 116 5.67 6.59 0.40
N VAL A 117 4.73 5.70 0.72
CA VAL A 117 4.44 5.27 2.09
C VAL A 117 5.67 4.60 2.70
N VAL A 118 6.22 3.59 2.01
CA VAL A 118 7.42 2.88 2.47
C VAL A 118 8.62 3.83 2.61
N MET A 119 8.84 4.69 1.61
CA MET A 119 9.91 5.70 1.65
C MET A 119 9.74 6.68 2.82
N ALA A 120 8.52 7.13 3.10
CA ALA A 120 8.23 8.02 4.22
C ALA A 120 8.48 7.34 5.56
N LEU A 121 8.03 6.09 5.75
CA LEU A 121 8.29 5.33 6.96
C LEU A 121 9.79 5.12 7.19
N LYS A 122 10.53 4.72 6.14
CA LYS A 122 12.00 4.61 6.20
C LYS A 122 12.65 5.91 6.67
N ARG A 123 12.19 7.06 6.19
CA ARG A 123 12.71 8.36 6.62
C ARG A 123 12.44 8.63 8.10
N ILE A 124 11.26 8.27 8.60
CA ILE A 124 10.91 8.38 10.04
C ILE A 124 11.84 7.49 10.86
N VAL A 125 11.98 6.21 10.50
CA VAL A 125 12.86 5.24 11.17
C VAL A 125 14.31 5.73 11.20
N ASN A 126 14.84 6.15 10.04
CA ASN A 126 16.20 6.69 9.91
C ASN A 126 16.44 7.95 10.77
N TYR A 127 15.39 8.71 11.10
CA TYR A 127 15.49 9.85 12.01
C TYR A 127 15.39 9.42 13.48
N MET A 128 14.56 8.43 13.80
CA MET A 128 14.38 7.90 15.16
C MET A 128 15.66 7.26 15.72
N GLU A 129 16.38 6.50 14.89
CA GLU A 129 17.62 5.79 15.27
C GLU A 129 18.71 6.69 15.88
N PRO A 130 19.20 7.75 15.20
CA PRO A 130 20.23 8.64 15.76
C PRO A 130 19.71 9.43 16.97
N MET A 131 18.39 9.56 17.13
CA MET A 131 17.76 10.15 18.31
C MET A 131 17.64 9.17 19.49
N ASN A 132 18.21 7.97 19.38
CA ASN A 132 18.11 6.89 20.37
C ASN A 132 16.63 6.58 20.73
N GLN A 133 15.76 6.61 19.72
CA GLN A 133 14.37 6.18 19.88
C GLN A 133 14.22 4.72 19.42
N LYS A 134 13.49 3.93 20.20
CA LYS A 134 13.25 2.53 19.88
C LYS A 134 12.25 2.42 18.73
N VAL A 135 12.62 1.69 17.69
CA VAL A 135 11.74 1.28 16.60
C VAL A 135 11.33 -0.17 16.85
N PRO A 136 10.03 -0.51 16.76
CA PRO A 136 9.60 -1.91 16.88
C PRO A 136 10.23 -2.79 15.79
N GLU A 137 10.70 -3.99 16.14
CA GLU A 137 11.42 -4.88 15.20
C GLU A 137 10.59 -5.22 13.95
N TRP A 138 9.29 -5.41 14.12
CA TRP A 138 8.37 -5.74 13.03
C TRP A 138 8.32 -4.66 11.94
N ILE A 139 8.73 -3.41 12.24
CA ILE A 139 8.80 -2.34 11.24
C ILE A 139 9.90 -2.60 10.22
N TYR A 140 11.03 -3.16 10.64
CA TYR A 140 12.09 -3.53 9.71
C TYR A 140 11.65 -4.68 8.80
N GLU A 141 11.04 -5.73 9.38
CA GLU A 141 10.45 -6.84 8.61
C GLU A 141 9.39 -6.32 7.64
N TRP A 142 8.53 -5.39 8.07
CA TRP A 142 7.49 -4.79 7.23
C TRP A 142 8.08 -3.96 6.09
N ILE A 143 9.09 -3.13 6.35
CA ILE A 143 9.75 -2.35 5.30
C ILE A 143 10.37 -3.28 4.25
N GLU A 144 11.07 -4.33 4.67
CA GLU A 144 11.69 -5.30 3.77
C GLU A 144 10.65 -6.01 2.89
N ASP A 145 9.58 -6.54 3.50
CA ASP A 145 8.47 -7.19 2.80
C ASP A 145 7.82 -6.25 1.76
N LYS A 146 7.59 -4.98 2.13
CA LYS A 146 6.97 -4.01 1.22
C LYS A 146 7.89 -3.53 0.12
N GLU A 147 9.19 -3.39 0.37
CA GLU A 147 10.16 -3.06 -0.69
C GLU A 147 10.29 -4.19 -1.71
N GLU A 148 10.16 -5.45 -1.29
CA GLU A 148 10.09 -6.58 -2.19
C GLU A 148 8.79 -6.58 -3.01
N MET A 149 7.64 -6.41 -2.35
CA MET A 149 6.34 -6.29 -3.02
C MET A 149 6.34 -5.19 -4.08
N ILE A 150 6.88 -3.99 -3.77
CA ILE A 150 6.97 -2.89 -4.73
C ILE A 150 7.76 -3.29 -5.98
N LYS A 151 8.89 -3.98 -5.82
CA LYS A 151 9.69 -4.47 -6.96
C LYS A 151 8.94 -5.48 -7.80
N GLU A 152 8.13 -6.33 -7.18
CA GLU A 152 7.29 -7.29 -7.90
C GLU A 152 6.18 -6.57 -8.69
N VAL A 153 5.49 -5.60 -8.07
CA VAL A 153 4.47 -4.77 -8.73
C VAL A 153 5.05 -3.98 -9.91
N GLU A 154 6.25 -3.42 -9.78
CA GLU A 154 6.91 -2.65 -10.85
C GLU A 154 7.34 -3.52 -12.04
N LYS A 155 7.65 -4.80 -11.81
CA LYS A 155 8.00 -5.76 -12.87
C LYS A 155 6.76 -6.43 -13.48
N PHE A 156 5.65 -6.46 -12.75
CA PHE A 156 4.45 -7.17 -13.14
C PHE A 156 3.83 -6.57 -14.40
N ASN A 157 3.70 -7.39 -15.43
CA ASN A 157 2.97 -7.07 -16.65
C ASN A 157 1.63 -7.83 -16.67
N PRO A 158 0.48 -7.15 -16.48
CA PRO A 158 -0.83 -7.82 -16.46
C PRO A 158 -1.22 -8.52 -17.77
N GLU A 159 -0.54 -8.24 -18.89
CA GLU A 159 -0.76 -8.93 -20.17
C GLU A 159 0.02 -10.26 -20.27
N LYS A 160 1.04 -10.46 -19.43
CA LYS A 160 1.95 -11.62 -19.49
C LYS A 160 1.91 -12.45 -18.21
N ASP A 161 1.91 -11.77 -17.08
CA ASP A 161 2.02 -12.35 -15.76
C ASP A 161 0.61 -12.58 -15.20
N LYS A 162 0.34 -13.80 -14.77
CA LYS A 162 -0.97 -14.19 -14.23
C LYS A 162 -1.01 -14.15 -12.70
N VAL A 163 0.14 -14.11 -12.04
CA VAL A 163 0.26 -14.17 -10.58
C VAL A 163 1.21 -13.09 -10.07
N LEU A 164 0.73 -12.28 -9.12
CA LEU A 164 1.50 -11.27 -8.40
C LEU A 164 1.70 -11.72 -6.95
N ILE A 165 2.96 -11.84 -6.52
CA ILE A 165 3.30 -12.11 -5.12
C ILE A 165 3.28 -10.80 -4.34
N GLN A 166 2.48 -10.77 -3.26
CA GLN A 166 2.26 -9.58 -2.44
C GLN A 166 3.10 -9.59 -1.15
N SER A 167 3.39 -10.78 -0.62
CA SER A 167 4.24 -10.95 0.56
C SER A 167 4.78 -12.38 0.56
N LYS A 168 6.03 -12.55 0.99
CA LYS A 168 6.63 -13.87 1.21
C LYS A 168 7.58 -13.84 2.40
N ASP A 169 7.46 -14.85 3.24
CA ASP A 169 8.35 -15.11 4.38
C ASP A 169 8.65 -16.62 4.40
N PHE A 170 9.74 -17.03 3.76
CA PHE A 170 10.15 -18.44 3.73
C PHE A 170 10.55 -18.98 5.10
N LYS A 171 10.94 -18.11 6.06
CA LYS A 171 11.28 -18.52 7.42
C LYS A 171 10.04 -18.94 8.19
N LYS A 172 8.91 -18.24 7.99
CA LYS A 172 7.58 -18.63 8.51
C LYS A 172 6.85 -19.60 7.57
N GLY A 173 7.41 -19.85 6.39
CA GLY A 173 6.86 -20.72 5.36
C GLY A 173 5.58 -20.17 4.73
N PHE A 174 5.44 -18.85 4.61
CA PHE A 174 4.19 -18.17 4.27
C PHE A 174 4.35 -17.32 3.01
N VAL A 175 3.34 -17.35 2.14
CA VAL A 175 3.26 -16.49 0.95
C VAL A 175 1.81 -16.05 0.76
N THR A 176 1.61 -14.79 0.36
CA THR A 176 0.33 -14.31 -0.18
C THR A 176 0.52 -13.74 -1.56
N GLY A 177 -0.46 -13.95 -2.42
CA GLY A 177 -0.47 -13.34 -3.73
C GLY A 177 -1.86 -13.19 -4.29
N THR A 178 -1.92 -12.55 -5.44
CA THR A 178 -3.12 -12.37 -6.25
C THR A 178 -2.90 -13.04 -7.59
N PHE A 179 -3.90 -13.75 -8.10
CA PHE A 179 -3.93 -14.19 -9.50
C PHE A 179 -4.92 -13.32 -10.27
N ILE A 180 -4.61 -13.02 -11.52
CA ILE A 180 -5.35 -12.10 -12.38
C ILE A 180 -5.70 -12.81 -13.68
N GLY A 181 -6.90 -12.55 -14.21
CA GLY A 181 -7.31 -13.03 -15.52
C GLY A 181 -8.23 -14.25 -15.53
N GLY A 182 -8.96 -14.51 -14.45
CA GLY A 182 -10.04 -15.51 -14.46
C GLY A 182 -10.34 -16.14 -13.11
N GLU A 183 -11.37 -16.98 -13.10
CA GLU A 183 -11.63 -17.90 -11.99
C GLU A 183 -10.73 -19.14 -12.08
N LEU A 184 -10.45 -19.75 -10.94
CA LEU A 184 -9.77 -21.04 -10.87
C LEU A 184 -10.79 -22.19 -10.92
N ASP A 185 -10.39 -23.30 -11.53
CA ASP A 185 -11.20 -24.51 -11.64
C ASP A 185 -11.47 -25.14 -10.26
N LYS A 186 -12.66 -24.86 -9.73
CA LYS A 186 -13.14 -25.35 -8.42
C LYS A 186 -13.18 -26.88 -8.35
N SER A 187 -13.30 -27.59 -9.48
CA SER A 187 -13.36 -29.06 -9.50
C SER A 187 -12.03 -29.71 -9.13
N LYS A 188 -10.92 -28.97 -9.27
CA LYS A 188 -9.56 -29.41 -8.93
C LYS A 188 -9.14 -29.02 -7.51
N MET A 189 -10.06 -28.48 -6.70
CA MET A 189 -9.80 -28.03 -5.34
C MET A 189 -10.67 -28.76 -4.33
N LYS A 190 -10.14 -28.94 -3.12
CA LYS A 190 -10.97 -29.35 -1.99
C LYS A 190 -11.67 -28.12 -1.42
N ILE A 191 -12.99 -28.09 -1.46
CA ILE A 191 -13.78 -26.98 -0.89
C ILE A 191 -14.02 -27.21 0.60
N VAL A 192 -13.72 -26.21 1.42
CA VAL A 192 -13.89 -26.24 2.89
C VAL A 192 -14.59 -24.97 3.36
N GLU A 193 -15.56 -25.11 4.25
CA GLU A 193 -16.21 -23.96 4.91
C GLU A 193 -15.55 -23.69 6.28
N ARG A 194 -15.16 -22.44 6.54
CA ARG A 194 -14.66 -21.96 7.84
C ARG A 194 -15.24 -20.59 8.15
N ALA A 195 -15.79 -20.41 9.34
CA ALA A 195 -16.29 -19.12 9.85
C ALA A 195 -17.18 -18.35 8.83
N LYS A 196 -18.12 -19.07 8.18
CA LYS A 196 -19.04 -18.54 7.15
C LYS A 196 -18.39 -18.12 5.82
N MET A 197 -17.14 -18.52 5.58
CA MET A 197 -16.45 -18.34 4.31
C MET A 197 -16.08 -19.70 3.69
N MET A 198 -16.18 -19.80 2.37
CA MET A 198 -15.75 -20.98 1.63
C MET A 198 -14.34 -20.77 1.09
N PHE A 199 -13.51 -21.81 1.19
CA PHE A 199 -12.13 -21.83 0.74
C PHE A 199 -11.91 -22.99 -0.23
N GLY A 200 -11.24 -22.72 -1.34
CA GLY A 200 -10.59 -23.74 -2.16
C GLY A 200 -9.22 -24.07 -1.59
N ILE A 201 -8.97 -25.35 -1.35
CA ILE A 201 -7.70 -25.85 -0.81
C ILE A 201 -6.98 -26.69 -1.86
N ILE A 202 -5.70 -26.39 -2.10
CA ILE A 202 -4.80 -27.15 -2.97
C ILE A 202 -3.54 -27.48 -2.17
N GLU A 203 -2.94 -28.64 -2.41
CA GLU A 203 -1.67 -29.03 -1.81
C GLU A 203 -0.61 -29.20 -2.92
N VAL A 204 0.55 -28.59 -2.73
CA VAL A 204 1.70 -28.65 -3.65
C VAL A 204 2.93 -28.97 -2.83
N ASP A 205 3.53 -30.15 -3.02
CA ASP A 205 4.77 -30.57 -2.33
C ASP A 205 4.77 -30.34 -0.79
N GLY A 206 3.61 -30.50 -0.16
CA GLY A 206 3.36 -30.30 1.27
C GLY A 206 3.03 -28.86 1.69
N ALA A 207 3.09 -27.88 0.78
CA ALA A 207 2.52 -26.56 0.99
C ALA A 207 1.00 -26.58 0.74
N VAL A 208 0.25 -25.87 1.58
CA VAL A 208 -1.20 -25.74 1.48
C VAL A 208 -1.55 -24.35 0.97
N ILE A 209 -2.22 -24.29 -0.17
CA ILE A 209 -2.74 -23.07 -0.80
C ILE A 209 -4.21 -22.94 -0.42
N GLU A 210 -4.58 -21.84 0.22
CA GLU A 210 -5.94 -21.48 0.60
C GLU A 210 -6.42 -20.30 -0.27
N ILE A 211 -7.55 -20.46 -0.95
CA ILE A 211 -8.17 -19.44 -1.82
C ILE A 211 -9.56 -19.12 -1.28
N PRO A 212 -9.82 -17.90 -0.76
CA PRO A 212 -11.15 -17.49 -0.35
C PRO A 212 -12.05 -17.36 -1.58
N LEU A 213 -13.04 -18.24 -1.73
CA LEU A 213 -13.86 -18.30 -2.94
C LEU A 213 -14.73 -17.05 -3.15
N MET A 214 -15.08 -16.34 -2.08
CA MET A 214 -15.80 -15.06 -2.16
C MET A 214 -14.93 -13.92 -2.70
N ALA A 215 -13.60 -14.06 -2.64
CA ALA A 215 -12.65 -13.10 -3.19
C ALA A 215 -12.21 -13.47 -4.62
N MET A 216 -12.74 -14.56 -5.18
CA MET A 216 -12.44 -15.01 -6.54
C MET A 216 -13.60 -14.66 -7.47
N ASN A 217 -13.31 -14.00 -8.58
CA ASN A 217 -14.27 -13.65 -9.62
C ASN A 217 -13.59 -13.67 -11.00
N PHE A 218 -14.31 -13.26 -12.05
CA PHE A 218 -13.81 -13.26 -13.42
C PHE A 218 -12.54 -12.41 -13.67
N THR A 219 -12.21 -11.47 -12.77
CA THR A 219 -10.98 -10.67 -12.86
C THR A 219 -9.79 -11.33 -12.17
N GLY A 220 -10.01 -12.31 -11.29
CA GLY A 220 -8.96 -12.92 -10.48
C GLY A 220 -9.37 -13.19 -9.05
N GLY A 221 -8.38 -13.31 -8.16
CA GLY A 221 -8.59 -13.52 -6.72
C GLY A 221 -7.30 -13.58 -5.91
N ILE A 222 -7.43 -13.81 -4.61
CA ILE A 222 -6.31 -13.83 -3.66
C ILE A 222 -6.05 -15.27 -3.20
N PHE A 223 -4.80 -15.61 -2.94
CA PHE A 223 -4.41 -16.87 -2.30
C PHE A 223 -3.45 -16.65 -1.13
N ARG A 224 -3.41 -17.63 -0.23
CA ARG A 224 -2.43 -17.72 0.85
C ARG A 224 -1.82 -19.12 0.84
N ALA A 225 -0.51 -19.22 0.76
CA ALA A 225 0.21 -20.49 0.84
C ALA A 225 0.97 -20.61 2.16
N LYS A 226 0.86 -21.78 2.80
CA LYS A 226 1.59 -22.14 4.02
C LYS A 226 2.47 -23.36 3.76
N GLY A 227 3.65 -23.43 4.38
CA GLY A 227 4.65 -24.48 4.12
C GLY A 227 5.56 -24.21 2.93
N VAL A 228 5.62 -22.97 2.41
CA VAL A 228 6.48 -22.60 1.27
C VAL A 228 7.94 -22.55 1.73
N LYS A 229 8.83 -23.28 1.07
CA LYS A 229 10.20 -23.53 1.59
C LYS A 229 11.23 -22.53 1.06
N ASN A 230 11.11 -22.16 -0.20
CA ASN A 230 12.05 -21.34 -0.96
C ASN A 230 11.42 -20.91 -2.29
N GLU A 231 12.19 -20.17 -3.10
CA GLU A 231 11.79 -19.70 -4.43
C GLU A 231 11.39 -20.83 -5.40
N GLU A 232 12.10 -21.96 -5.39
CA GLU A 232 11.77 -23.09 -6.25
C GLU A 232 10.37 -23.66 -5.91
N HIS A 233 10.07 -23.77 -4.61
CA HIS A 233 8.77 -24.20 -4.13
C HIS A 233 7.67 -23.18 -4.47
N LEU A 234 7.97 -21.89 -4.36
CA LEU A 234 7.07 -20.81 -4.76
C LEU A 234 6.73 -20.87 -6.27
N ASN A 235 7.72 -21.09 -7.13
CA ASN A 235 7.50 -21.22 -8.58
C ASN A 235 6.58 -22.39 -8.94
N LYS A 236 6.67 -23.51 -8.21
CA LYS A 236 5.74 -24.64 -8.40
C LYS A 236 4.30 -24.30 -7.98
N ILE A 237 4.15 -23.52 -6.91
CA ILE A 237 2.85 -23.02 -6.45
C ILE A 237 2.25 -22.07 -7.49
N ILE A 238 3.03 -21.11 -8.00
CA ILE A 238 2.62 -20.17 -9.05
C ILE A 238 2.13 -20.94 -10.27
N LYS A 239 2.95 -21.88 -10.77
CA LYS A 239 2.57 -22.72 -11.92
C LYS A 239 1.29 -23.51 -11.67
N THR A 240 1.11 -24.05 -10.47
CA THR A 240 -0.12 -24.78 -10.11
C THR A 240 -1.35 -23.86 -10.16
N ILE A 241 -1.24 -22.61 -9.69
CA ILE A 241 -2.32 -21.63 -9.77
C ILE A 241 -2.62 -21.30 -11.24
N GLU A 242 -1.59 -21.06 -12.05
CA GLU A 242 -1.74 -20.79 -13.48
C GLU A 242 -2.40 -21.94 -14.25
N ASP A 243 -2.02 -23.20 -13.96
CA ASP A 243 -2.61 -24.41 -14.56
C ASP A 243 -4.07 -24.65 -14.12
N LEU A 244 -4.50 -24.01 -13.03
CA LEU A 244 -5.87 -24.05 -12.53
C LEU A 244 -6.74 -22.92 -13.08
N MET A 245 -6.15 -21.90 -13.68
CA MET A 245 -6.92 -20.82 -14.29
C MET A 245 -7.75 -21.37 -15.44
N ILE A 246 -9.06 -21.14 -15.35
CA ILE A 246 -9.93 -21.34 -16.50
C ILE A 246 -9.63 -20.17 -17.41
N ASP A 247 -9.18 -20.43 -18.64
CA ASP A 247 -9.23 -19.43 -19.70
C ASP A 247 -10.72 -19.13 -19.91
N SER A 248 -11.23 -18.12 -19.22
CA SER A 248 -12.54 -17.57 -19.51
C SER A 248 -12.40 -16.82 -20.82
N TYR A 249 -12.52 -17.57 -21.91
CA TYR A 249 -12.71 -17.05 -23.25
C TYR A 249 -13.81 -16.01 -23.21
N PHE A 250 -13.51 -14.85 -23.79
CA PHE A 250 -14.47 -13.92 -24.35
C PHE A 250 -15.66 -14.70 -24.95
N TYR A 251 -16.79 -14.67 -24.25
CA TYR A 251 -18.12 -14.86 -24.78
C TYR A 251 -18.91 -13.59 -24.49
#